data_AF-A0A1G1HEB6-F1
#
_entry.id   AF-A0A1G1HEB6-F1
#
_cell.length_a   1.000
_cell.length_b   1.000
_cell.length_c   1.000
_cell.angle_alpha   90.00
_cell.angle_beta   90.00
_cell.angle_gamma   90.00
#
_symmetry.space_group_name_H-M   'P 1'
#
loop_
_entity.id
_entity.type
_entity.pdbx_description
1 polymer ?
#
loop_
_entity_poly.entity_id
_entity_poly.type
_entity_poly.pdbx_seq_one_letter_code
_entity_poly.pdbx_strand_id
1 'polypeptide(L)'
;VKSRLVQISTDYVFDGAKGMPYREEDTPNPINVYGRSKLKGEEYALKIEGSLVIRTSWLYGRNGPNFVDTILRLAKEKKALTVVDDQFGSPTYTSDLAGAIAKLIEKEITGIIHVTNSGICSWYEFAREILKIASKEDVSVAAIKTTGISRPAKRPHFSALDNSRYIAITGQSLRPWPDALTEYLVG
;
A
#
# COMPACT_ATOMS: atom_id res chain seq x y z
N VAL A 1 14.82 30.61 3.64
CA VAL A 1 14.04 29.61 2.87
C VAL A 1 13.17 28.85 3.86
N LYS A 2 11.83 28.90 3.74
CA LYS A 2 10.94 27.98 4.48
C LYS A 2 10.84 26.70 3.65
N SER A 3 11.31 25.58 4.17
CA SER A 3 11.16 24.26 3.55
C SER A 3 10.19 23.42 4.37
N ARG A 4 9.53 22.45 3.73
CA ARG A 4 8.59 21.53 4.38
C ARG A 4 9.06 20.09 4.19
N LEU A 5 9.06 19.33 5.29
CA LEU A 5 9.37 17.91 5.25
C LEU A 5 8.11 17.10 4.94
N VAL A 6 8.19 16.27 3.90
CA VAL A 6 7.21 15.20 3.64
C VAL A 6 7.91 13.87 3.84
N GLN A 7 7.47 13.10 4.83
CA GLN A 7 8.01 11.80 5.18
C GLN A 7 7.04 10.71 4.69
N ILE A 8 7.47 9.93 3.70
CA ILE A 8 6.69 8.75 3.27
C ILE A 8 6.92 7.62 4.29
N SER A 9 5.86 6.98 4.73
CA SER A 9 5.85 5.87 5.66
C SER A 9 5.04 4.69 5.11
N THR A 10 4.59 3.77 5.97
CA THR A 10 4.05 2.47 5.60
C THR A 10 2.92 2.04 6.52
N ASP A 11 2.02 1.21 6.00
CA ASP A 11 1.10 0.38 6.76
C ASP A 11 1.78 -0.60 7.74
N TYR A 12 3.06 -0.94 7.55
CA TYR A 12 3.80 -1.87 8.41
C TYR A 12 4.12 -1.29 9.80
N VAL A 13 3.74 -0.05 10.08
CA VAL A 13 3.72 0.50 11.45
C VAL A 13 2.64 -0.16 12.32
N PHE A 14 1.68 -0.86 11.71
CA PHE A 14 0.63 -1.61 12.39
C PHE A 14 0.91 -3.13 12.39
N ASP A 15 0.36 -3.84 13.39
CA ASP A 15 0.52 -5.29 13.56
C ASP A 15 -0.42 -6.13 12.67
N GLY A 16 -1.50 -5.52 12.22
CA GLY A 16 -2.57 -6.13 11.46
C GLY A 16 -3.51 -7.03 12.25
N ALA A 17 -3.59 -6.87 13.57
CA ALA A 17 -4.48 -7.61 14.44
C ALA A 17 -5.89 -7.00 14.54
N LYS A 18 -6.10 -5.77 14.07
CA LYS A 18 -7.38 -5.02 14.22
C LYS A 18 -8.54 -5.62 13.42
N GLY A 19 -8.25 -6.30 12.30
CA GLY A 19 -9.27 -6.92 11.43
C GLY A 19 -10.15 -5.93 10.64
N MET A 20 -9.86 -4.63 10.73
CA MET A 20 -10.54 -3.55 10.00
C MET A 20 -9.53 -2.43 9.68
N PRO A 21 -9.85 -1.50 8.77
CA PRO A 21 -8.90 -0.45 8.38
C PRO A 21 -8.35 0.36 9.58
N TYR A 22 -7.05 0.64 9.53
CA TYR A 22 -6.36 1.46 10.53
C TYR A 22 -6.56 2.95 10.24
N ARG A 23 -6.92 3.71 11.28
CA ARG A 23 -7.00 5.17 11.29
C ARG A 23 -5.68 5.77 11.74
N GLU A 24 -5.47 7.04 11.43
CA GLU A 24 -4.25 7.76 11.79
C GLU A 24 -4.01 7.81 13.30
N GLU A 25 -5.09 7.78 14.10
CA GLU A 25 -5.08 7.82 15.56
C GLU A 25 -4.87 6.45 16.22
N ASP A 26 -4.94 5.35 15.45
CA ASP A 26 -4.66 4.02 16.00
C ASP A 26 -3.19 3.95 16.44
N THR A 27 -2.95 3.29 17.57
CA THR A 27 -1.61 3.13 18.13
C THR A 27 -0.77 2.19 17.25
N PRO A 28 0.40 2.63 16.73
CA PRO A 28 1.30 1.76 15.98
C PRO A 28 1.86 0.61 16.83
N ASN A 29 1.98 -0.57 16.23
CA ASN A 29 2.56 -1.77 16.85
C ASN A 29 3.32 -2.62 15.80
N PRO A 30 4.49 -2.17 15.31
CA PRO A 30 5.17 -2.80 14.18
C PRO A 30 5.77 -4.18 14.54
N ILE A 31 5.36 -5.21 13.80
CA ILE A 31 5.78 -6.60 14.02
C ILE A 31 7.10 -6.99 13.33
N ASN A 32 7.70 -6.10 12.55
CA ASN A 32 8.96 -6.35 11.84
C ASN A 32 9.91 -5.14 11.92
N VAL A 33 11.18 -5.36 11.56
CA VAL A 33 12.24 -4.34 11.65
C VAL A 33 11.96 -3.15 10.73
N TYR A 34 11.40 -3.40 9.55
CA TYR A 34 11.03 -2.35 8.60
C TYR A 34 9.96 -1.41 9.18
N GLY A 35 8.87 -1.96 9.71
CA GLY A 35 7.83 -1.18 10.39
C GLY A 35 8.38 -0.38 11.57
N ARG A 36 9.26 -0.97 12.39
CA ARG A 36 9.93 -0.29 13.50
C ARG A 36 10.79 0.87 13.04
N SER A 37 11.59 0.69 11.98
CA SER A 37 12.46 1.75 11.48
C SER A 37 11.66 2.89 10.83
N LYS A 38 10.57 2.56 10.11
CA LYS A 38 9.66 3.55 9.53
C LYS A 38 8.93 4.34 10.60
N LEU A 39 8.37 3.69 11.62
CA LEU A 39 7.74 4.35 12.76
C LEU A 39 8.72 5.28 13.48
N LYS A 40 9.96 4.84 13.70
CA LYS A 40 10.99 5.70 14.30
C LYS A 40 11.28 6.94 13.45
N GLY A 41 11.26 6.79 12.13
CA GLY A 41 11.33 7.92 11.19
C GLY A 41 10.15 8.88 11.31
N GLU A 42 8.93 8.37 11.50
CA GLU A 42 7.74 9.21 11.77
C GLU A 42 7.92 10.03 13.05
N GLU A 43 8.37 9.41 14.15
CA GLU A 43 8.62 10.09 15.42
C GLU A 43 9.61 11.26 15.31
N TYR A 44 10.65 11.12 14.47
CA TYR A 44 11.58 12.21 14.20
C TYR A 44 10.99 13.27 13.29
N ALA A 45 10.27 12.88 12.23
CA ALA A 45 9.64 13.81 11.31
C ALA A 45 8.61 14.69 12.04
N LEU A 46 7.78 14.11 12.91
CA LEU A 46 6.72 14.82 13.64
C LEU A 46 7.24 15.82 14.68
N LYS A 47 8.54 15.79 15.02
CA LYS A 47 9.18 16.84 15.84
C LYS A 47 9.45 18.13 15.06
N ILE A 48 9.42 18.06 13.73
CA ILE A 48 9.60 19.22 12.86
C ILE A 48 8.22 19.84 12.64
N GLU A 49 8.09 21.11 13.06
CA GLU A 49 6.88 21.89 12.87
C GLU A 49 6.51 21.96 11.37
N GLY A 50 5.23 21.76 11.06
CA GLY A 50 4.75 21.79 9.68
C GLY A 50 5.04 20.53 8.86
N SER A 51 5.64 19.49 9.45
CA SER A 51 5.89 18.22 8.75
C SER A 51 4.59 17.48 8.37
N LEU A 52 4.68 16.70 7.30
CA LEU A 52 3.62 15.83 6.81
C LEU A 52 4.16 14.41 6.71
N VAL A 53 3.52 13.45 7.37
CA VAL A 53 3.79 12.03 7.27
C VAL A 53 2.70 11.37 6.44
N ILE A 54 3.08 10.64 5.39
CA ILE A 54 2.16 9.93 4.51
C ILE A 54 2.34 8.44 4.70
N ARG A 55 1.38 7.76 5.32
CA ARG A 55 1.38 6.28 5.36
C ARG A 55 0.65 5.76 4.13
N THR A 56 1.29 4.85 3.42
CA THR A 56 0.76 4.19 2.21
C THR A 56 1.04 2.69 2.27
N SER A 57 0.49 1.92 1.34
CA SER A 57 0.64 0.46 1.30
C SER A 57 0.76 -0.07 -0.12
N TRP A 58 1.47 -1.20 -0.25
CA TRP A 58 1.49 -2.04 -1.46
C TRP A 58 1.76 -1.23 -2.74
N LEU A 59 2.77 -0.37 -2.67
CA LEU A 59 3.10 0.59 -3.70
C LEU A 59 3.64 -0.10 -4.96
N TYR A 60 3.12 0.28 -6.13
CA TYR A 60 3.62 -0.14 -7.44
C TYR A 60 3.66 1.03 -8.42
N GLY A 61 4.56 0.97 -9.40
CA GLY A 61 4.81 2.07 -10.33
C GLY A 61 5.88 1.73 -11.35
N ARG A 62 6.06 2.58 -12.36
CA ARG A 62 6.91 2.30 -13.54
C ARG A 62 8.41 2.18 -13.25
N ASN A 63 8.87 2.73 -12.13
CA ASN A 63 10.29 2.82 -11.78
C ASN A 63 10.61 1.90 -10.60
N GLY A 64 11.25 0.77 -10.89
CA GLY A 64 11.73 -0.18 -9.88
C GLY A 64 10.82 -1.41 -9.72
N PRO A 65 11.35 -2.48 -9.11
CA PRO A 65 10.65 -3.75 -9.00
C PRO A 65 9.45 -3.64 -8.07
N ASN A 66 8.30 -4.18 -8.48
CA ASN A 66 7.10 -4.25 -7.66
C ASN A 66 6.38 -5.61 -7.81
N PHE A 67 5.29 -5.79 -7.06
CA PHE A 67 4.53 -7.05 -7.06
C PHE A 67 3.86 -7.32 -8.41
N VAL A 68 3.34 -6.30 -9.09
CA VAL A 68 2.70 -6.44 -10.41
C VAL A 68 3.68 -7.01 -11.41
N ASP A 69 4.88 -6.41 -11.51
CA ASP A 69 5.94 -6.87 -12.41
C ASP A 69 6.40 -8.28 -12.06
N THR A 70 6.43 -8.62 -10.77
CA THR A 70 6.77 -9.97 -10.30
C THR A 70 5.75 -11.01 -10.78
N ILE A 71 4.45 -10.73 -10.66
CA ILE A 71 3.40 -11.64 -11.15
C ILE A 71 3.49 -11.81 -12.67
N LEU A 72 3.64 -10.71 -13.42
CA LEU A 72 3.75 -10.77 -14.88
C LEU A 72 4.99 -11.53 -15.35
N ARG A 73 6.13 -11.35 -14.68
CA ARG A 73 7.35 -12.11 -14.98
C ARG A 73 7.15 -13.59 -14.71
N LEU A 74 6.64 -13.96 -13.53
CA LEU A 74 6.41 -15.36 -13.19
C LEU A 74 5.38 -16.04 -14.11
N ALA A 75 4.37 -15.30 -14.60
CA ALA A 75 3.40 -15.78 -15.56
C ALA A 75 3.99 -16.13 -16.95
N LYS A 76 5.16 -15.59 -17.29
CA LYS A 76 5.92 -16.00 -18.49
C LYS A 76 6.66 -17.32 -18.28
N GLU A 77 7.04 -17.61 -17.04
CA GLU A 77 7.88 -18.75 -16.67
C GLU A 77 7.04 -19.98 -16.24
N LYS A 78 5.85 -19.77 -15.68
CA LYS A 78 5.04 -20.80 -15.01
C LYS A 78 3.56 -20.68 -15.37
N LYS A 79 2.87 -21.83 -15.44
CA LYS A 79 1.40 -21.92 -15.60
C LYS A 79 0.63 -22.03 -14.29
N ALA A 80 1.35 -22.12 -13.17
CA ALA A 80 0.76 -22.19 -11.83
C ALA A 80 1.58 -21.34 -10.86
N LEU A 81 0.88 -20.48 -10.13
CA LEU A 81 1.42 -19.62 -9.09
C LEU A 81 0.71 -19.91 -7.77
N THR A 82 1.42 -19.72 -6.65
CA THR A 82 0.84 -19.74 -5.31
C THR A 82 0.98 -18.36 -4.68
N VAL A 83 -0.13 -17.82 -4.17
CA VAL A 83 -0.18 -16.46 -3.63
C VAL A 83 -0.99 -16.44 -2.34
N VAL A 84 -0.54 -15.63 -1.38
CA VAL A 84 -1.18 -15.55 -0.06
C VAL A 84 -2.57 -14.93 -0.11
N ASP A 85 -3.54 -15.55 0.56
CA ASP A 85 -4.93 -15.10 0.60
C ASP A 85 -5.38 -14.63 2.00
N ASP A 86 -4.49 -14.64 2.98
CA ASP A 86 -4.74 -14.25 4.38
C ASP A 86 -3.96 -12.99 4.82
N GLN A 87 -3.51 -12.20 3.83
CA GLN A 87 -2.88 -10.90 4.01
C GLN A 87 -3.62 -9.86 3.16
N PHE A 88 -4.29 -8.92 3.81
CA PHE A 88 -5.17 -7.93 3.21
C PHE A 88 -4.60 -6.52 3.31
N GLY A 89 -4.75 -5.75 2.24
CA GLY A 89 -4.31 -4.35 2.17
C GLY A 89 -4.90 -3.64 0.96
N SER A 90 -4.34 -2.49 0.64
CA SER A 90 -4.78 -1.67 -0.51
C SER A 90 -3.59 -1.45 -1.45
N PRO A 91 -3.60 -2.05 -2.66
CA PRO A 91 -2.63 -1.74 -3.71
C PRO A 91 -2.65 -0.24 -4.01
N THR A 92 -1.49 0.41 -4.07
CA THR A 92 -1.42 1.86 -4.34
C THR A 92 -0.54 2.14 -5.54
N TYR A 93 -1.08 2.85 -6.52
CA TYR A 93 -0.33 3.29 -7.68
C TYR A 93 0.45 4.59 -7.38
N THR A 94 1.74 4.62 -7.71
CA THR A 94 2.60 5.78 -7.43
C THR A 94 2.12 7.08 -8.07
N SER A 95 1.48 7.02 -9.25
CA SER A 95 0.96 8.23 -9.92
C SER A 95 -0.13 8.89 -9.08
N ASP A 96 -1.06 8.08 -8.56
CA ASP A 96 -2.16 8.55 -7.74
C ASP A 96 -1.66 9.06 -6.39
N LEU A 97 -0.72 8.34 -5.76
CA LEU A 97 -0.08 8.77 -4.53
C LEU A 97 0.65 10.11 -4.70
N ALA A 98 1.40 10.28 -5.79
CA ALA A 98 2.12 11.53 -6.06
C ALA A 98 1.15 12.71 -6.22
N GLY A 99 0.06 12.53 -6.97
CA GLY A 99 -0.98 13.55 -7.12
C GLY A 99 -1.67 13.89 -5.78
N ALA A 100 -1.93 12.88 -4.95
CA ALA A 100 -2.51 13.07 -3.62
C ALA A 100 -1.56 13.84 -2.68
N ILE A 101 -0.27 13.52 -2.70
CA ILE A 101 0.76 14.23 -1.92
C ILE A 101 0.83 15.70 -2.35
N ALA A 102 0.83 15.98 -3.66
CA ALA A 102 0.83 17.36 -4.16
C ALA A 102 -0.37 18.17 -3.62
N LYS A 103 -1.57 17.59 -3.65
CA LYS A 103 -2.79 18.22 -3.08
C LYS A 103 -2.65 18.51 -1.58
N LEU A 104 -2.07 17.60 -0.80
CA LEU A 104 -1.86 17.79 0.64
C LEU A 104 -0.77 18.85 0.93
N ILE A 105 0.22 18.97 0.04
CA ILE A 105 1.22 20.03 0.11
C ILE A 105 0.55 21.38 -0.15
N GLU A 106 -0.21 21.52 -1.23
CA GLU A 106 -0.93 22.75 -1.61
C GLU A 106 -1.92 23.22 -0.53
N LYS A 107 -2.58 22.29 0.16
CA LYS A 107 -3.51 22.57 1.28
C LYS A 107 -2.82 22.80 2.62
N GLU A 108 -1.49 22.88 2.66
CA GLU A 108 -0.70 23.13 3.87
C GLU A 108 -0.95 22.13 5.03
N ILE A 109 -1.31 20.88 4.71
CA ILE A 109 -1.70 19.86 5.69
C ILE A 109 -0.51 19.33 6.51
N THR A 110 -0.64 19.28 7.82
CA THR A 110 0.41 18.78 8.71
C THR A 110 -0.03 17.53 9.45
N GLY A 111 0.94 16.83 10.05
CA GLY A 111 0.68 15.60 10.81
C GLY A 111 0.66 14.36 9.92
N ILE A 112 -0.07 13.34 10.37
CA ILE A 112 -0.12 12.03 9.71
C ILE A 112 -1.37 11.96 8.83
N ILE A 113 -1.23 11.48 7.60
CA ILE A 113 -2.34 11.18 6.69
C ILE A 113 -2.11 9.82 6.04
N HIS A 114 -3.16 9.00 5.99
CA HIS A 114 -3.20 7.77 5.23
C HIS A 114 -3.58 8.05 3.77
N VAL A 115 -2.84 7.49 2.83
CA VAL A 115 -3.11 7.63 1.39
C VAL A 115 -2.86 6.30 0.67
N THR A 116 -3.93 5.69 0.19
CA THR A 116 -3.94 4.49 -0.67
C THR A 116 -5.02 4.63 -1.73
N ASN A 117 -4.96 3.84 -2.81
CA ASN A 117 -6.14 3.65 -3.65
C ASN A 117 -7.27 3.00 -2.83
N SER A 118 -8.52 3.23 -3.25
CA SER A 118 -9.68 2.71 -2.54
C SER A 118 -9.93 1.22 -2.83
N GLY A 119 -10.56 0.55 -1.87
CA GLY A 119 -10.77 -0.90 -1.89
C GLY A 119 -9.67 -1.68 -1.17
N ILE A 120 -10.02 -2.90 -0.77
CA ILE A 120 -9.18 -3.82 -0.01
C ILE A 120 -9.16 -5.13 -0.77
N CYS A 121 -8.01 -5.76 -0.87
CA CYS A 121 -7.87 -7.10 -1.42
C CYS A 121 -6.72 -7.85 -0.75
N SER A 122 -6.75 -9.16 -0.90
CA SER A 122 -5.61 -10.04 -0.62
C SER A 122 -4.58 -9.99 -1.75
N TRP A 123 -3.35 -10.41 -1.48
CA TRP A 123 -2.36 -10.58 -2.55
C TRP A 123 -2.84 -11.55 -3.63
N TYR A 124 -3.60 -12.58 -3.24
CA TYR A 124 -4.22 -13.54 -4.15
C TYR A 124 -5.20 -12.87 -5.12
N GLU A 125 -6.13 -12.07 -4.61
CA GLU A 125 -7.08 -11.31 -5.43
C GLU A 125 -6.35 -10.29 -6.31
N PHE A 126 -5.32 -9.62 -5.79
CA PHE A 126 -4.52 -8.70 -6.59
C PHE A 126 -3.80 -9.42 -7.74
N ALA A 127 -3.18 -10.58 -7.49
CA ALA A 127 -2.53 -11.39 -8.52
C ALA A 127 -3.51 -11.87 -9.59
N ARG A 128 -4.71 -12.30 -9.19
CA ARG A 128 -5.78 -12.70 -10.11
C ARG A 128 -6.19 -11.55 -11.03
N GLU A 129 -6.36 -10.34 -10.49
CA GLU A 129 -6.76 -9.18 -11.29
C GLU A 129 -5.63 -8.73 -12.23
N ILE A 130 -4.36 -8.79 -11.79
CA ILE A 130 -3.20 -8.53 -12.65
C ILE A 130 -3.21 -9.45 -13.89
N LEU A 131 -3.40 -10.77 -13.68
CA LEU A 131 -3.40 -11.73 -14.78
C LEU A 131 -4.59 -11.55 -15.71
N LYS A 132 -5.77 -11.24 -15.16
CA LYS A 132 -6.98 -10.94 -15.94
C LYS A 132 -6.78 -9.71 -16.84
N ILE A 133 -6.33 -8.59 -16.29
CA ILE A 133 -6.10 -7.36 -17.08
C ILE A 133 -5.02 -7.59 -18.15
N ALA A 134 -4.00 -8.42 -17.86
CA ALA A 134 -2.93 -8.74 -18.80
C ALA A 134 -3.29 -9.85 -19.81
N SER A 135 -4.54 -10.33 -19.86
CA SER A 135 -4.99 -11.44 -20.70
C SER A 135 -4.14 -12.72 -20.53
N LYS A 136 -3.89 -13.10 -19.28
CA LYS A 136 -3.09 -14.28 -18.87
C LYS A 136 -3.89 -15.25 -17.99
N GLU A 137 -5.18 -15.42 -18.26
CA GLU A 137 -6.06 -16.31 -17.50
C GLU A 137 -5.70 -17.80 -17.63
N ASP A 138 -4.80 -18.15 -18.56
CA ASP A 138 -4.23 -19.49 -18.69
C ASP A 138 -3.24 -19.85 -17.56
N VAL A 139 -2.80 -18.85 -16.78
CA VAL A 139 -1.97 -19.06 -15.58
C VAL A 139 -2.88 -19.21 -14.35
N SER A 140 -2.87 -20.41 -13.77
CA SER A 140 -3.60 -20.70 -12.53
C SER A 140 -2.95 -20.04 -11.30
N VAL A 141 -3.78 -19.54 -10.39
CA VAL A 141 -3.33 -19.02 -9.09
C VAL A 141 -4.01 -19.82 -7.99
N ALA A 142 -3.22 -20.46 -7.14
CA ALA A 142 -3.69 -21.16 -5.95
C ALA A 142 -3.52 -20.27 -4.72
N ALA A 143 -4.59 -20.16 -3.93
CA ALA A 143 -4.58 -19.49 -2.64
C ALA A 143 -3.82 -20.33 -1.60
N ILE A 144 -2.92 -19.69 -0.86
CA ILE A 144 -2.20 -20.32 0.26
C ILE A 144 -2.24 -19.43 1.50
N LYS A 145 -2.19 -20.05 2.68
CA LYS A 145 -2.06 -19.32 3.94
C LYS A 145 -0.62 -18.91 4.20
N THR A 146 -0.44 -17.87 5.00
CA THR A 146 0.88 -17.39 5.44
C THR A 146 1.67 -18.49 6.15
N THR A 147 1.00 -19.43 6.83
CA THR A 147 1.62 -20.62 7.45
C THR A 147 2.33 -21.54 6.46
N GLY A 148 1.96 -21.50 5.18
CA GLY A 148 2.59 -22.28 4.11
C GLY A 148 3.87 -21.65 3.54
N ILE A 149 4.33 -20.51 4.06
CA ILE A 149 5.49 -19.77 3.55
C ILE A 149 6.50 -19.51 4.67
N SER A 150 7.76 -19.87 4.43
CA SER A 150 8.89 -19.40 5.22
C SER A 150 9.39 -18.06 4.67
N ARG A 151 9.12 -16.96 5.39
CA ARG A 151 9.68 -15.63 5.11
C ARG A 151 10.39 -15.11 6.36
N PRO A 152 11.58 -14.48 6.22
CA PRO A 152 12.32 -13.97 7.38
C PRO A 152 11.57 -12.89 8.17
N ALA A 153 10.77 -12.07 7.50
CA ALA A 153 10.01 -10.99 8.11
C ALA A 153 8.52 -11.35 8.19
N LYS A 154 7.95 -11.22 9.38
CA LYS A 154 6.50 -11.32 9.61
C LYS A 154 5.78 -10.18 8.88
N ARG A 155 4.65 -10.49 8.26
CA ARG A 155 3.78 -9.54 7.59
C ARG A 155 2.43 -9.47 8.33
N PRO A 156 1.82 -8.28 8.44
CA PRO A 156 0.51 -8.14 9.05
C PRO A 156 -0.55 -8.89 8.23
N HIS A 157 -1.50 -9.52 8.91
CA HIS A 157 -2.63 -10.19 8.24
C HIS A 157 -3.62 -9.20 7.64
N PHE A 158 -3.79 -8.03 8.26
CA PHE A 158 -4.69 -7.00 7.77
C PHE A 158 -4.05 -5.63 7.96
N SER A 159 -3.59 -4.97 6.89
CA SER A 159 -2.90 -3.68 6.99
C SER A 159 -3.54 -2.58 6.15
N ALA A 160 -4.81 -2.75 5.76
CA ALA A 160 -5.54 -1.71 5.06
C ALA A 160 -5.65 -0.43 5.90
N LEU A 161 -5.58 0.72 5.23
CA LEU A 161 -5.61 2.03 5.86
C LEU A 161 -6.96 2.71 5.60
N ASP A 162 -7.53 3.33 6.62
CA ASP A 162 -8.70 4.20 6.52
C ASP A 162 -8.26 5.53 5.89
N ASN A 163 -8.90 5.92 4.78
CA ASN A 163 -8.58 7.15 4.04
C ASN A 163 -9.58 8.29 4.34
N SER A 164 -10.45 8.14 5.35
CA SER A 164 -11.50 9.12 5.67
C SER A 164 -10.95 10.51 5.94
N ARG A 165 -9.78 10.62 6.57
CA ARG A 165 -9.12 11.91 6.84
C ARG A 165 -8.67 12.60 5.56
N TYR A 166 -8.05 11.86 4.63
CA TYR A 166 -7.71 12.37 3.30
C TYR A 166 -8.95 12.86 2.55
N ILE A 167 -10.05 12.09 2.59
CA ILE A 167 -11.31 12.46 1.95
C ILE A 167 -11.88 13.74 2.57
N ALA A 168 -11.90 13.85 3.90
CA ALA A 168 -12.40 15.04 4.58
C ALA A 168 -11.61 16.32 4.21
N ILE A 169 -10.30 16.19 4.00
CA ILE A 169 -9.41 17.31 3.63
C ILE A 169 -9.58 17.73 2.16
N THR A 170 -9.72 16.75 1.26
CA THR A 170 -9.65 16.97 -0.18
C THR A 170 -11.01 16.98 -0.88
N GLY A 171 -12.04 16.45 -0.23
CA GLY A 171 -13.37 16.21 -0.81
C GLY A 171 -13.41 15.05 -1.81
N GLN A 172 -12.32 14.28 -1.94
CA GLN A 172 -12.19 13.23 -2.95
C GLN A 172 -11.51 11.98 -2.36
N SER A 173 -11.93 10.80 -2.78
CA SER A 173 -11.15 9.56 -2.59
C SER A 173 -10.21 9.35 -3.76
N LEU A 174 -9.11 8.61 -3.53
CA LEU A 174 -8.39 8.01 -4.67
C LEU A 174 -9.29 6.97 -5.34
N ARG A 175 -9.10 6.79 -6.65
CA ARG A 175 -9.84 5.81 -7.45
C ARG A 175 -9.69 4.39 -6.90
N PRO A 176 -10.64 3.48 -7.21
CA PRO A 176 -10.53 2.07 -6.90
C PRO A 176 -9.21 1.47 -7.41
N TRP A 177 -8.61 0.58 -6.62
CA TRP A 177 -7.35 -0.06 -7.01
C TRP A 177 -7.40 -0.84 -8.34
N PRO A 178 -8.53 -1.47 -8.77
CA PRO A 178 -8.57 -2.14 -10.08
C PRO A 178 -8.45 -1.14 -11.24
N ASP A 179 -9.01 0.05 -11.09
CA ASP A 179 -8.94 1.12 -12.11
C ASP A 179 -7.50 1.66 -12.20
N ALA A 180 -6.84 1.84 -11.05
CA ALA A 180 -5.44 2.24 -10.98
C ALA A 180 -4.50 1.17 -11.55
N LEU A 181 -4.80 -0.11 -11.31
CA LEU A 181 -4.06 -1.23 -11.87
C LEU A 181 -4.22 -1.29 -13.39
N THR A 182 -5.45 -1.06 -13.88
CA THR A 182 -5.73 -1.01 -15.32
C THR A 182 -4.88 0.07 -15.98
N GLU A 183 -4.90 1.31 -15.49
CA GLU A 183 -4.06 2.39 -16.04
C GLU A 183 -2.57 2.03 -16.01
N TYR A 184 -2.07 1.42 -14.94
CA TYR A 184 -0.67 1.01 -14.86
C TYR A 184 -0.28 0.00 -15.94
N LEU A 185 -1.17 -0.94 -16.26
CA LEU A 185 -0.89 -2.04 -17.21
C LEU A 185 -1.12 -1.66 -18.67
N VAL A 186 -2.07 -0.77 -18.96
CA VAL A 186 -2.50 -0.46 -20.34
C VAL A 186 -2.32 0.99 -20.76
N GLY A 187 -1.95 1.90 -19.84
CA GLY A 187 -1.72 3.32 -20.10
C GLY A 187 -0.25 3.74 -20.11
#